data_AF-A0A838UVW3-F1
#
_entry.id   AF-A0A838UVW3-F1
#
_cell.length_a   1.000
_cell.length_b   1.000
_cell.length_c   1.000
_cell.angle_alpha   90.00
_cell.angle_beta   90.00
_cell.angle_gamma   90.00
#
_symmetry.space_group_name_H-M   'P 1'
#
loop_
_entity.id
_entity.type
_entity.pdbx_description
1 polymer ?
#
loop_
_entity_poly.entity_id
_entity_poly.type
_entity_poly.pdbx_seq_one_letter_code
_entity_poly.pdbx_strand_id
1 'polypeptide(L)'
;MTDLQVGAAKPAIVRVTIEHVAQVTPIFVAYSAFYGRTVAAAAAQQYLHEGVVTGESVIFMALTAEQQEAGGFLQMHPSRSSKWLGRRWIVNDIFVQPTLRRQHIGRRLLAAAQAHAVATTAQD
;
A
#
# COMPACT_ATOMS: atom_id res chain seq x y z
N MET A 1 -33.72 -15.41 17.87
CA MET A 1 -33.23 -14.54 16.78
C MET A 1 -32.14 -13.65 17.35
N THR A 2 -30.94 -14.20 17.51
CA THR A 2 -29.78 -13.45 18.00
C THR A 2 -29.06 -12.89 16.79
N ASP A 3 -29.02 -11.57 16.68
CA ASP A 3 -28.21 -10.85 15.70
C ASP A 3 -26.74 -11.26 15.84
N LEU A 4 -26.27 -12.08 14.91
CA LEU A 4 -24.85 -12.18 14.59
C LEU A 4 -24.49 -10.93 13.79
N GLN A 5 -24.16 -9.84 14.49
CA GLN A 5 -23.23 -8.88 13.94
C GLN A 5 -21.89 -9.60 13.77
N VAL A 6 -21.68 -10.19 12.60
CA VAL A 6 -20.36 -10.55 12.11
C VAL A 6 -19.62 -9.23 11.95
N GLY A 7 -18.92 -8.80 13.00
CA GLY A 7 -17.99 -7.68 12.91
C GLY A 7 -16.96 -8.04 11.85
N ALA A 8 -17.02 -7.39 10.68
CA ALA A 8 -16.10 -7.64 9.59
C ALA A 8 -14.66 -7.62 10.15
N ALA A 9 -13.93 -8.73 9.96
CA ALA A 9 -12.60 -8.88 10.52
C ALA A 9 -11.72 -7.71 10.05
N LYS A 10 -10.97 -7.12 10.98
CA LYS A 10 -10.10 -5.97 10.71
C LYS A 10 -9.10 -6.36 9.61
N PRO A 11 -9.03 -5.64 8.47
CA PRO A 11 -8.21 -6.07 7.33
C PRO A 11 -6.72 -6.20 7.70
N ALA A 12 -5.93 -7.15 7.23
CA ALA A 12 -4.51 -7.18 7.58
C ALA A 12 -3.75 -6.08 6.79
N ILE A 13 -2.74 -5.42 7.39
CA ILE A 13 -1.83 -4.55 6.63
C ILE A 13 -0.49 -5.28 6.51
N VAL A 14 -0.04 -5.47 5.27
CA VAL A 14 1.17 -6.24 4.96
C VAL A 14 2.13 -5.36 4.16
N ARG A 15 3.41 -5.38 4.52
CA ARG A 15 4.47 -4.79 3.68
C ARG A 15 4.69 -5.69 2.48
N VAL A 16 4.57 -5.13 1.29
CA VAL A 16 4.82 -5.86 0.04
C VAL A 16 6.31 -6.21 -0.04
N THR A 17 6.57 -7.47 -0.33
CA THR A 17 7.88 -8.03 -0.70
C THR A 17 7.75 -8.58 -2.12
N ILE A 18 8.84 -9.12 -2.68
CA ILE A 18 8.84 -9.70 -4.04
C ILE A 18 7.72 -10.75 -4.20
N GLU A 19 7.49 -11.58 -3.19
CA GLU A 19 6.44 -12.61 -3.16
C GLU A 19 5.02 -12.04 -3.26
N HIS A 20 4.84 -10.80 -2.80
CA HIS A 20 3.54 -10.12 -2.78
C HIS A 20 3.27 -9.29 -4.04
N VAL A 21 4.24 -9.14 -4.95
CA VAL A 21 4.11 -8.24 -6.11
C VAL A 21 2.92 -8.61 -6.99
N ALA A 22 2.74 -9.90 -7.27
CA ALA A 22 1.58 -10.38 -8.03
C ALA A 22 0.25 -10.05 -7.33
N GLN A 23 0.21 -10.11 -5.99
CA GLN A 23 -0.98 -9.87 -5.18
C GLN A 23 -1.39 -8.40 -5.14
N VAL A 24 -0.44 -7.46 -5.11
CA VAL A 24 -0.72 -6.01 -5.09
C VAL A 24 -0.95 -5.42 -6.49
N THR A 25 -0.55 -6.12 -7.56
CA THR A 25 -0.66 -5.63 -8.94
C THR A 25 -2.10 -5.28 -9.36
N PRO A 26 -3.13 -6.10 -9.10
CA PRO A 26 -4.50 -5.78 -9.51
C PRO A 26 -5.03 -4.48 -8.91
N ILE A 27 -4.74 -4.22 -7.63
CA ILE A 27 -5.20 -2.99 -6.97
C ILE A 27 -4.47 -1.75 -7.48
N PHE A 28 -3.20 -1.88 -7.88
CA PHE A 28 -2.44 -0.80 -8.53
C PHE A 28 -2.98 -0.47 -9.93
N VAL A 29 -3.34 -1.50 -10.71
CA VAL A 29 -3.98 -1.33 -12.02
C VAL A 29 -5.34 -0.64 -11.85
N ALA A 30 -6.15 -1.06 -10.87
CA ALA A 30 -7.43 -0.43 -10.56
C ALA A 30 -7.27 1.04 -10.12
N TYR A 31 -6.24 1.35 -9.34
CA TYR A 31 -5.84 2.73 -9.01
C TYR A 31 -5.52 3.55 -10.27
N SER A 32 -4.68 3.02 -11.16
CA SER A 32 -4.31 3.71 -12.40
C SER A 32 -5.55 4.03 -13.23
N ALA A 33 -6.44 3.05 -13.39
CA ALA A 33 -7.70 3.22 -14.12
C ALA A 33 -8.63 4.25 -13.46
N PHE A 34 -8.70 4.28 -12.12
CA PHE A 34 -9.47 5.28 -11.38
C PHE A 34 -9.00 6.73 -11.66
N TYR A 35 -7.71 6.92 -11.93
CA TYR A 35 -7.14 8.21 -12.34
C TYR A 35 -7.09 8.40 -13.87
N GLY A 36 -7.81 7.58 -14.65
CA GLY A 36 -7.91 7.70 -16.11
C GLY A 36 -6.68 7.22 -16.87
N ARG A 37 -5.80 6.42 -16.23
CA ARG A 37 -4.61 5.83 -16.87
C ARG A 37 -4.81 4.33 -17.07
N THR A 38 -4.74 3.87 -18.30
CA THR A 38 -4.71 2.43 -18.61
C THR A 38 -3.28 1.92 -18.55
N VAL A 39 -3.01 0.97 -17.66
CA VAL A 39 -1.70 0.32 -17.51
C VAL A 39 -1.89 -1.19 -17.67
N ALA A 40 -1.10 -1.81 -18.54
CA ALA A 40 -1.10 -3.26 -18.69
C ALA A 40 -0.61 -3.93 -17.40
N ALA A 41 -1.26 -5.01 -16.97
CA ALA A 41 -0.91 -5.71 -15.73
C ALA A 41 0.56 -6.13 -15.66
N ALA A 42 1.13 -6.61 -16.77
CA ALA A 42 2.55 -6.98 -16.84
C ALA A 42 3.49 -5.77 -16.60
N ALA A 43 3.16 -4.60 -17.14
CA ALA A 43 3.94 -3.38 -16.95
C ALA A 43 3.84 -2.87 -15.51
N ALA A 44 2.63 -2.91 -14.92
CA ALA A 44 2.43 -2.59 -13.51
C ALA A 44 3.22 -3.54 -12.60
N GLN A 45 3.16 -4.84 -12.86
CA GLN A 45 3.88 -5.84 -12.08
C GLN A 45 5.39 -5.62 -12.13
N GLN A 46 5.95 -5.36 -13.32
CA GLN A 46 7.36 -5.06 -13.51
C GLN A 46 7.78 -3.79 -12.74
N TYR A 47 7.01 -2.72 -12.87
CA TYR A 47 7.25 -1.46 -12.15
C TYR A 47 7.27 -1.65 -10.62
N LEU A 48 6.29 -2.40 -10.09
CA LEU A 48 6.21 -2.69 -8.65
C LEU A 48 7.35 -3.59 -8.20
N HIS A 49 7.71 -4.61 -9.00
CA HIS A 49 8.82 -5.51 -8.73
C HIS A 49 10.14 -4.74 -8.64
N GLU A 50 10.47 -3.94 -9.66
CA GLU A 50 11.70 -3.14 -9.70
C GLU A 50 11.78 -2.21 -8.48
N GLY A 51 10.72 -1.44 -8.21
CA GLY A 51 10.71 -0.52 -7.08
C GLY A 51 10.89 -1.20 -5.71
N VAL A 52 10.33 -2.41 -5.54
CA VAL A 52 10.50 -3.19 -4.30
C VAL A 52 11.93 -3.75 -4.18
N VAL A 53 12.50 -4.28 -5.28
CA VAL A 53 13.84 -4.89 -5.29
C VAL A 53 14.94 -3.85 -5.09
N THR A 54 14.83 -2.69 -5.73
CA THR A 54 15.82 -1.61 -5.62
C THR A 54 15.69 -0.81 -4.33
N GLY A 55 14.56 -0.96 -3.61
CA GLY A 55 14.23 -0.15 -2.45
C GLY A 55 13.82 1.29 -2.79
N GLU A 56 13.60 1.59 -4.07
CA GLU A 56 13.05 2.87 -4.53
C GLU A 56 11.59 3.05 -4.12
N SER A 57 10.89 1.97 -3.78
CA SER A 57 9.52 1.98 -3.28
C SER A 57 9.36 1.09 -2.06
N VAL A 58 8.66 1.61 -1.06
CA VAL A 58 8.07 0.80 0.01
C VAL A 58 6.57 0.82 -0.18
N ILE A 59 5.97 -0.37 -0.22
CA ILE A 59 4.55 -0.54 -0.52
C ILE A 59 3.90 -1.31 0.62
N PHE A 60 2.73 -0.84 1.04
CA PHE A 60 1.85 -1.54 1.97
C PHE A 60 0.54 -1.86 1.26
N MET A 61 0.02 -3.06 1.49
CA MET A 61 -1.30 -3.47 1.01
C MET A 61 -2.21 -3.83 2.18
N ALA A 62 -3.50 -3.60 2.00
CA ALA A 62 -4.54 -4.02 2.92
C ALA A 62 -5.26 -5.24 2.36
N LEU A 63 -5.20 -6.36 3.08
CA LEU A 63 -5.86 -7.61 2.68
C LEU A 63 -7.32 -7.63 3.11
N THR A 64 -8.21 -8.05 2.22
CA THR A 64 -9.62 -8.34 2.53
C THR A 64 -9.73 -9.61 3.37
N ALA A 65 -10.74 -9.65 4.24
CA ALA A 65 -10.96 -10.79 5.14
C ALA A 65 -11.39 -12.05 4.37
N GLU A 66 -12.22 -11.91 3.33
CA GLU A 66 -12.80 -13.07 2.66
C GLU A 66 -11.88 -13.75 1.63
N GLN A 67 -10.99 -13.01 0.95
CA GLN A 67 -10.30 -13.53 -0.25
C GLN A 67 -8.79 -13.38 -0.22
N GLN A 68 -8.20 -12.82 0.86
CA GLN A 68 -6.79 -12.43 0.89
C GLN A 68 -6.41 -11.55 -0.31
N GLU A 69 -7.36 -10.82 -0.88
CA GLU A 69 -7.11 -9.91 -2.00
C GLU A 69 -6.69 -8.53 -1.48
N ALA A 70 -5.89 -7.81 -2.26
CA ALA A 70 -5.51 -6.45 -1.90
C ALA A 70 -6.70 -5.48 -2.14
N GLY A 71 -7.37 -5.09 -1.05
CA GLY A 71 -8.47 -4.11 -1.06
C GLY A 71 -8.03 -2.65 -1.05
N GLY A 72 -6.74 -2.40 -0.84
CA GLY A 72 -6.11 -1.09 -0.91
C GLY A 72 -4.61 -1.20 -0.81
N PHE A 73 -3.90 -0.14 -1.20
CA PHE A 73 -2.46 -0.04 -1.05
C PHE A 73 -2.02 1.42 -0.78
N LEU A 74 -0.78 1.55 -0.34
CA LEU A 74 -0.06 2.80 -0.21
C LEU A 74 1.38 2.57 -0.69
N GLN A 75 1.88 3.47 -1.52
CA GLN A 75 3.26 3.47 -2.00
C GLN A 75 3.98 4.74 -1.53
N MET A 76 5.17 4.55 -0.95
CA MET A 76 6.03 5.63 -0.46
C MET A 76 7.46 5.47 -0.97
N HIS A 77 8.13 6.59 -1.23
CA HIS A 77 9.48 6.63 -1.77
C HIS A 77 10.44 7.31 -0.79
N PRO A 78 11.67 6.80 -0.66
CA PRO A 78 12.69 7.50 0.09
C PRO A 78 13.11 8.77 -0.65
N SER A 79 13.38 9.82 0.11
CA SER A 79 13.85 11.11 -0.41
C SER A 79 14.88 11.69 0.54
N ARG A 80 15.90 12.37 0.02
CA ARG A 80 16.87 13.09 0.85
C ARG A 80 16.44 14.54 1.02
N SER A 81 16.66 15.09 2.20
CA SER A 81 16.44 16.50 2.46
C SER A 81 17.74 17.19 2.85
N SER A 82 18.12 18.20 2.09
CA SER A 82 19.20 19.12 2.50
C SER A 82 18.79 19.96 3.72
N LYS A 83 17.50 20.30 3.86
CA LYS A 83 16.99 21.08 5.00
C LYS A 83 17.07 20.32 6.33
N TRP A 84 16.82 19.02 6.30
CA TRP A 84 16.83 18.17 7.49
C TRP A 84 18.09 17.30 7.59
N LEU A 85 19.03 17.47 6.65
CA LEU A 85 20.27 16.70 6.52
C LEU A 85 20.09 15.18 6.70
N GLY A 86 19.01 14.63 6.16
CA GLY A 86 18.64 13.24 6.42
C GLY A 86 17.63 12.67 5.42
N ARG A 87 17.28 11.40 5.64
CA ARG A 87 16.23 10.70 4.90
C ARG A 87 14.85 11.23 5.30
N ARG A 88 13.94 11.26 4.34
CA ARG A 88 12.50 11.44 4.53
C ARG A 88 11.77 10.47 3.62
N TRP A 89 10.48 10.30 3.89
CA TRP A 89 9.61 9.49 3.06
C TRP A 89 8.49 10.34 2.48
N ILE A 90 8.20 10.14 1.20
CA ILE A 90 7.08 10.79 0.51
C ILE A 90 6.05 9.72 0.22
N VAL A 91 4.83 9.88 0.72
CA VAL A 91 3.68 9.06 0.33
C VAL A 91 3.16 9.62 -0.99
N ASN A 92 3.34 8.88 -2.08
CA ASN A 92 2.90 9.30 -3.40
C ASN A 92 1.47 8.85 -3.66
N ASP A 93 1.24 7.55 -3.47
CA ASP A 93 -0.02 6.93 -3.84
C ASP A 93 -0.68 6.30 -2.63
N ILE A 94 -1.97 6.56 -2.45
CA ILE A 94 -2.82 5.84 -1.51
C ILE A 94 -4.17 5.59 -2.18
N PHE A 95 -4.57 4.32 -2.21
CA PHE A 95 -5.82 3.93 -2.85
C PHE A 95 -6.49 2.81 -2.07
N VAL A 96 -7.83 2.89 -1.98
CA VAL A 96 -8.69 1.85 -1.41
C VAL A 96 -9.84 1.67 -2.38
N GLN A 97 -10.16 0.40 -2.69
CA GLN A 97 -11.31 0.07 -3.54
C GLN A 97 -12.56 0.79 -3.04
N PRO A 98 -13.36 1.41 -3.92
CA PRO A 98 -14.55 2.15 -3.53
C PRO A 98 -15.51 1.36 -2.62
N THR A 99 -15.69 0.07 -2.90
CA THR A 99 -16.54 -0.88 -2.15
C THR A 99 -16.06 -1.13 -0.71
N LEU A 100 -14.78 -0.86 -0.42
CA LEU A 100 -14.15 -1.08 0.89
C LEU A 100 -13.87 0.22 1.65
N ARG A 101 -14.33 1.37 1.13
CA ARG A 101 -14.17 2.66 1.81
C ARG A 101 -15.01 2.73 3.08
N ARG A 102 -14.72 3.72 3.93
CA ARG A 102 -15.35 3.93 5.25
C ARG A 102 -15.05 2.84 6.29
N GLN A 103 -14.24 1.84 5.95
CA GLN A 103 -13.75 0.81 6.88
C GLN A 103 -12.38 1.16 7.50
N HIS A 104 -12.02 2.45 7.54
CA HIS A 104 -10.75 2.97 8.05
C HIS A 104 -9.46 2.36 7.45
N ILE A 105 -9.55 1.70 6.28
CA ILE A 105 -8.39 1.07 5.61
C ILE A 105 -7.29 2.09 5.30
N GLY A 106 -7.63 3.23 4.70
CA GLY A 106 -6.65 4.28 4.38
C GLY A 106 -5.90 4.80 5.61
N ARG A 107 -6.60 4.97 6.75
CA ARG A 107 -5.97 5.37 8.02
C ARG A 107 -4.94 4.35 8.49
N ARG A 108 -5.18 3.07 8.25
CA ARG A 108 -4.29 1.99 8.67
C ARG A 108 -3.10 1.82 7.76
N LEU A 109 -3.28 2.02 6.45
CA LEU A 109 -2.17 2.13 5.50
C LEU A 109 -1.23 3.28 5.89
N LEU A 110 -1.78 4.47 6.20
CA LEU A 110 -0.99 5.61 6.66
C LEU A 110 -0.26 5.33 7.98
N ALA A 111 -0.91 4.65 8.94
CA ALA A 111 -0.27 4.27 10.19
C ALA A 111 0.93 3.33 9.98
N ALA A 112 0.81 2.36 9.05
CA ALA A 112 1.92 1.48 8.69
C ALA A 112 3.07 2.23 8.01
N ALA A 113 2.75 3.14 7.09
CA ALA A 113 3.73 4.00 6.44
C ALA A 113 4.46 4.91 7.44
N GLN A 114 3.74 5.50 8.39
CA GLN A 114 4.32 6.32 9.46
C GLN A 114 5.24 5.49 10.36
N ALA A 115 4.81 4.30 10.79
CA ALA A 115 5.64 3.41 11.59
C ALA A 115 6.94 3.03 10.87
N HIS A 116 6.86 2.75 9.56
CA HIS A 116 8.03 2.49 8.73
C HIS A 116 8.97 3.70 8.64
N ALA A 117 8.41 4.90 8.41
CA ALA A 117 9.20 6.12 8.36
C ALA A 117 9.93 6.38 9.68
N VAL A 118 9.25 6.29 10.82
CA VAL A 118 9.88 6.46 12.14
C VAL A 118 11.02 5.47 12.36
N ALA A 119 10.79 4.19 12.07
CA ALA A 119 11.78 3.13 12.27
C ALA A 119 13.03 3.28 11.39
N THR A 120 12.89 3.86 10.19
CA THR A 120 13.98 3.93 9.18
C THR A 120 14.59 5.33 9.03
N THR A 121 14.05 6.34 9.71
CA THR A 121 14.62 7.71 9.72
C THR A 121 15.45 7.97 10.97
N ALA A 122 15.26 7.20 12.05
CA ALA A 122 16.01 7.32 13.29
C ALA A 122 17.37 6.57 13.29
N GLN A 123 17.74 5.92 12.19
CA GLN A 123 18.94 5.08 12.08
C GLN A 123 20.11 5.74 11.31
N ASP A 124 20.01 7.04 10.99
CA ASP A 124 21.11 7.83 10.39
C ASP A 124 21.79 8.73 11.43
#